data_AF-G3MLV4-F1
#
_entry.id   AF-G3MLV4-F1
#
_cell.length_a   1.000
_cell.length_b   1.000
_cell.length_c   1.000
_cell.angle_alpha   90.00
_cell.angle_beta   90.00
_cell.angle_gamma   90.00
#
_symmetry.space_group_name_H-M   'P 1'
#
loop_
_entity.id
_entity.type
_entity.pdbx_description
1 polymer ?
#
loop_
_entity_poly.entity_id
_entity_poly.type
_entity_poly.pdbx_seq_one_letter_code
_entity_poly.pdbx_strand_id
1 'polypeptide(L)'
;MSDREIAPLKTLEELLGFEKPLLCSVEPLRDVRRGKPDDPKILFCHDMMGGYLEDRFIHGCGKSDSYRFHHWHLIDSFVYFSHYLVTIPPPGWISAGHKHGVKVLGTFIVESDPGTKVLNEIWEANLVSKVASQLALVAALYKFDGWLINIESEMDKNCGPFLLEFLKAVTTETHRSVPGSLVIWYDSVLLDGKLDWQNELNEKNASFFDLCDGIFLNYAWTEEMLLKSAGHAGTRKSDVYVGIDVFARKTKYSGGYETFKAVEVARKHGLSSAIFAAGWVYETQGKKDFATNQCRFWDFPEHCCPEWRVTTLPLCTSFCQGFGEKLFKAGEVVRPIAWFDLSRQQLQPRDQGHSLCDGCGVAEVCTEWAYNGGGCLLLRFTPDPAKPKASPYFRLFTCDIPLGSLSVSYTFQVYPGCSKMLDIALILNVRTASGEKQQLSLGVTVSVPGDGVLEAK
;
A
#
# COMPACT_ATOMS: atom_id res chain seq x y z
N MET A 1 28.49 2.03 6.86
CA MET A 1 27.74 1.27 7.88
C MET A 1 27.59 -0.13 7.30
N SER A 2 27.75 -1.21 8.06
CA SER A 2 27.43 -2.54 7.50
C SER A 2 25.94 -2.52 7.15
N ASP A 3 25.61 -2.63 5.88
CA ASP A 3 24.22 -2.52 5.41
C ASP A 3 23.44 -3.73 5.92
N ARG A 4 22.80 -3.57 7.09
CA ARG A 4 21.91 -4.60 7.62
C ARG A 4 20.73 -4.71 6.66
N GLU A 5 20.54 -5.89 6.10
CA GLU A 5 19.48 -6.19 5.15
C GLU A 5 18.49 -7.18 5.75
N ILE A 6 17.22 -7.00 5.43
CA ILE A 6 16.20 -8.01 5.66
C ILE A 6 16.32 -9.05 4.56
N ALA A 7 16.20 -10.31 4.96
CA ALA A 7 16.19 -11.44 4.06
C ALA A 7 14.93 -12.29 4.31
N PRO A 8 14.44 -12.99 3.29
CA PRO A 8 13.42 -14.02 3.46
C PRO A 8 13.97 -15.22 4.24
N LEU A 9 13.08 -16.07 4.76
CA LEU A 9 13.43 -17.43 5.21
C LEU A 9 13.08 -18.39 4.09
N LYS A 10 14.08 -19.06 3.53
CA LYS A 10 14.00 -19.84 2.28
C LYS A 10 13.67 -21.31 2.53
N THR A 11 13.92 -21.81 3.72
CA THR A 11 13.73 -23.23 4.07
C THR A 11 12.90 -23.38 5.35
N LEU A 12 12.33 -24.58 5.53
CA LEU A 12 11.61 -24.90 6.76
C LEU A 12 12.55 -24.87 7.98
N GLU A 13 13.79 -25.30 7.83
CA GLU A 13 14.82 -25.22 8.89
C GLU A 13 15.08 -23.77 9.32
N GLU A 14 15.22 -22.83 8.38
CA GLU A 14 15.40 -21.41 8.67
C GLU A 14 14.20 -20.82 9.43
N LEU A 15 12.97 -21.20 9.05
CA LEU A 15 11.76 -20.79 9.77
C LEU A 15 11.70 -21.38 11.18
N LEU A 16 11.95 -22.68 11.32
CA LEU A 16 11.85 -23.37 12.61
C LEU A 16 12.96 -22.96 13.58
N GLY A 17 14.13 -22.57 13.07
CA GLY A 17 15.27 -22.04 13.81
C GLY A 17 15.27 -20.51 13.99
N PHE A 18 14.22 -19.81 13.53
CA PHE A 18 14.14 -18.37 13.72
C PHE A 18 13.94 -18.03 15.20
N GLU A 19 14.88 -17.25 15.78
CA GLU A 19 14.85 -16.87 17.20
C GLU A 19 14.86 -15.35 17.43
N LYS A 20 15.62 -14.59 16.64
CA LYS A 20 15.85 -13.16 16.88
C LYS A 20 15.72 -12.36 15.59
N PRO A 21 14.97 -11.25 15.61
CA PRO A 21 14.86 -10.38 14.45
C PRO A 21 16.10 -9.49 14.35
N LEU A 22 16.33 -8.94 13.17
CA LEU A 22 17.17 -7.76 13.06
C LEU A 22 16.49 -6.59 13.78
N LEU A 23 17.21 -5.94 14.71
CA LEU A 23 16.69 -4.77 15.41
C LEU A 23 16.49 -3.61 14.43
N CYS A 24 15.23 -3.28 14.15
CA CYS A 24 14.81 -2.15 13.34
C CYS A 24 13.65 -1.39 14.00
N SER A 25 13.64 -0.07 13.86
CA SER A 25 12.48 0.74 14.25
C SER A 25 11.47 0.71 13.12
N VAL A 26 10.19 0.55 13.47
CA VAL A 26 9.06 0.65 12.55
C VAL A 26 8.00 1.54 13.17
N GLU A 27 7.34 2.32 12.33
CA GLU A 27 6.23 3.19 12.74
C GLU A 27 5.05 2.33 13.24
N PRO A 28 4.33 2.76 14.29
CA PRO A 28 3.08 2.11 14.65
C PRO A 28 2.02 2.35 13.58
N LEU A 29 1.11 1.38 13.41
CA LEU A 29 -0.04 1.52 12.50
C LEU A 29 -0.88 2.74 12.92
N ARG A 30 -0.98 3.74 12.05
CA ARG A 30 -1.75 4.96 12.28
C ARG A 30 -3.24 4.64 12.19
N ASP A 31 -3.99 5.15 13.17
CA ASP A 31 -5.44 5.17 13.09
C ASP A 31 -5.91 6.06 11.94
N VAL A 32 -6.72 5.48 11.06
CA VAL A 32 -7.41 6.16 9.98
C VAL A 32 -8.85 5.67 9.93
N ARG A 33 -9.76 6.57 9.55
CA ARG A 33 -11.13 6.18 9.27
C ARG A 33 -11.20 5.65 7.84
N ARG A 34 -11.63 4.40 7.73
CA ARG A 34 -11.99 3.75 6.48
C ARG A 34 -13.51 3.83 6.27
N GLY A 35 -13.97 3.31 5.14
CA GLY A 35 -15.40 3.15 4.86
C GLY A 35 -16.10 2.23 5.87
N LYS A 36 -17.33 1.84 5.57
CA LYS A 36 -18.05 0.84 6.38
C LYS A 36 -17.32 -0.50 6.33
N PRO A 37 -17.47 -1.37 7.35
CA PRO A 37 -16.80 -2.68 7.37
C PRO A 37 -17.08 -3.56 6.15
N ASP A 38 -18.27 -3.42 5.55
CA ASP A 38 -18.76 -4.14 4.37
C ASP A 38 -18.45 -3.43 3.04
N ASP A 39 -17.82 -2.24 3.08
CA ASP A 39 -17.40 -1.57 1.84
C ASP A 39 -16.27 -2.37 1.16
N PRO A 40 -16.29 -2.47 -0.19
CA PRO A 40 -15.20 -3.08 -0.93
C PRO A 40 -13.84 -2.40 -0.67
N LYS A 41 -12.85 -3.24 -0.40
CA LYS A 41 -11.46 -2.88 -0.06
C LYS A 41 -10.54 -3.08 -1.26
N ILE A 42 -9.36 -2.46 -1.22
CA ILE A 42 -8.26 -2.71 -2.17
C ILE A 42 -7.05 -3.25 -1.43
N LEU A 43 -6.68 -4.49 -1.76
CA LEU A 43 -5.42 -5.12 -1.39
C LEU A 43 -4.43 -4.91 -2.54
N PHE A 44 -3.22 -4.43 -2.23
CA PHE A 44 -2.15 -4.28 -3.21
C PHE A 44 -1.04 -5.31 -2.97
N CYS A 45 -0.86 -6.25 -3.90
CA CYS A 45 0.19 -7.25 -3.89
C CYS A 45 1.22 -6.91 -4.98
N HIS A 46 2.38 -6.37 -4.60
CA HIS A 46 3.17 -5.59 -5.55
C HIS A 46 3.88 -6.40 -6.63
N ASP A 47 4.30 -7.63 -6.34
CA ASP A 47 5.18 -8.49 -7.16
C ASP A 47 6.18 -7.70 -8.02
N MET A 48 7.25 -7.21 -7.37
CA MET A 48 8.19 -6.26 -7.95
C MET A 48 9.54 -6.95 -8.17
N MET A 49 9.78 -7.46 -9.38
CA MET A 49 11.01 -8.15 -9.79
C MET A 49 11.57 -9.15 -8.75
N GLY A 50 10.70 -9.95 -8.11
CA GLY A 50 11.09 -10.95 -7.12
C GLY A 50 11.35 -10.43 -5.70
N GLY A 51 11.19 -9.13 -5.45
CA GLY A 51 11.34 -8.50 -4.14
C GLY A 51 12.80 -8.39 -3.67
N TYR A 52 12.97 -7.83 -2.47
CA TYR A 52 14.26 -7.59 -1.78
C TYR A 52 15.30 -6.89 -2.66
N LEU A 53 14.90 -5.84 -3.38
CA LEU A 53 15.79 -4.97 -4.12
C LEU A 53 16.44 -3.97 -3.14
N GLU A 54 16.59 -2.70 -3.51
CA GLU A 54 17.14 -1.68 -2.61
C GLU A 54 16.33 -1.44 -1.33
N ASP A 55 15.08 -1.87 -1.32
CA ASP A 55 14.16 -1.79 -0.18
C ASP A 55 14.50 -2.77 0.95
N ARG A 56 15.36 -3.77 0.72
CA ARG A 56 15.81 -4.69 1.77
C ARG A 56 16.72 -4.04 2.81
N PHE A 57 17.39 -2.93 2.47
CA PHE A 57 18.35 -2.29 3.35
C PHE A 57 17.64 -1.47 4.43
N ILE A 58 17.88 -1.80 5.71
CA ILE A 58 17.18 -1.22 6.86
C ILE A 58 17.43 0.30 6.98
N HIS A 59 18.59 0.78 6.52
CA HIS A 59 18.97 2.19 6.55
C HIS A 59 19.01 2.82 5.16
N GLY A 60 18.32 2.19 4.21
CA GLY A 60 18.28 2.61 2.83
C GLY A 60 19.58 2.37 2.08
N CYS A 61 19.69 2.98 0.89
CA CYS A 61 20.85 2.89 0.02
C CYS A 61 21.14 4.23 -0.67
N GLY A 62 22.22 4.30 -1.45
CA GLY A 62 22.66 5.49 -2.19
C GLY A 62 22.01 5.67 -3.57
N LYS A 63 20.87 5.03 -3.86
CA LYS A 63 20.13 5.18 -5.13
C LYS A 63 18.94 6.11 -4.97
N SER A 64 18.49 6.76 -6.04
CA SER A 64 17.29 7.62 -6.07
C SER A 64 16.22 7.12 -7.04
N ASP A 65 16.50 6.07 -7.81
CA ASP A 65 15.62 5.49 -8.82
C ASP A 65 14.87 4.24 -8.33
N SER A 66 15.00 3.87 -7.05
CA SER A 66 14.35 2.68 -6.48
C SER A 66 12.82 2.71 -6.57
N TYR A 67 12.24 1.52 -6.71
CA TYR A 67 10.79 1.35 -6.68
C TYR A 67 10.21 1.81 -5.35
N ARG A 68 9.08 2.52 -5.40
CA ARG A 68 8.38 3.07 -4.23
C ARG A 68 6.90 3.23 -4.54
N PHE A 69 6.08 3.15 -3.50
CA PHE A 69 4.66 3.42 -3.56
C PHE A 69 4.30 4.63 -2.70
N HIS A 70 3.36 5.46 -3.17
CA HIS A 70 2.96 6.68 -2.47
C HIS A 70 1.45 6.99 -2.52
N HIS A 71 0.63 6.12 -3.13
CA HIS A 71 -0.84 6.27 -3.19
C HIS A 71 -1.55 5.47 -2.09
N TRP A 72 -1.00 5.46 -0.88
CA TRP A 72 -1.49 4.66 0.25
C TRP A 72 -2.95 4.92 0.63
N HIS A 73 -3.47 6.11 0.34
CA HIS A 73 -4.87 6.48 0.56
C HIS A 73 -5.85 5.71 -0.32
N LEU A 74 -5.37 5.02 -1.37
CA LEU A 74 -6.20 4.22 -2.29
C LEU A 74 -6.24 2.74 -1.95
N ILE A 75 -5.49 2.28 -0.93
CA ILE A 75 -5.41 0.86 -0.58
C ILE A 75 -5.68 0.66 0.91
N ASP A 76 -6.18 -0.50 1.28
CA ASP A 76 -6.51 -0.90 2.66
C ASP A 76 -5.45 -1.82 3.25
N SER A 77 -4.86 -2.67 2.41
CA SER A 77 -3.76 -3.55 2.79
C SER A 77 -2.72 -3.66 1.66
N PHE A 78 -1.50 -3.97 2.06
CA PHE A 78 -0.37 -4.18 1.18
C PHE A 78 0.27 -5.53 1.47
N VAL A 79 0.57 -6.32 0.45
CA VAL A 79 1.31 -7.57 0.56
C VAL A 79 2.69 -7.36 -0.05
N TYR A 80 3.73 -7.55 0.77
CA TYR A 80 5.10 -7.64 0.28
C TYR A 80 5.31 -9.04 -0.30
N PHE A 81 5.41 -9.12 -1.63
CA PHE A 81 5.37 -10.39 -2.33
C PHE A 81 6.73 -10.80 -2.89
N SER A 82 7.08 -12.06 -2.69
CA SER A 82 8.22 -12.73 -3.30
C SER A 82 7.98 -14.24 -3.37
N HIS A 83 8.84 -14.97 -4.07
CA HIS A 83 8.76 -16.42 -4.28
C HIS A 83 9.61 -17.22 -3.27
N TYR A 84 9.84 -16.66 -2.07
CA TYR A 84 10.55 -17.35 -0.99
C TYR A 84 9.56 -17.89 0.03
N LEU A 85 9.86 -19.07 0.60
CA LEU A 85 8.99 -19.78 1.54
C LEU A 85 8.32 -18.86 2.56
N VAL A 86 9.10 -18.03 3.24
CA VAL A 86 8.62 -16.96 4.13
C VAL A 86 9.18 -15.63 3.69
N THR A 87 8.27 -14.75 3.28
CA THR A 87 8.55 -13.38 2.87
C THR A 87 8.30 -12.44 4.03
N ILE A 88 9.35 -11.80 4.55
CA ILE A 88 9.31 -10.79 5.60
C ILE A 88 9.32 -9.39 4.93
N PRO A 89 8.27 -8.57 5.11
CA PRO A 89 8.25 -7.21 4.58
C PRO A 89 9.41 -6.37 5.12
N PRO A 90 10.18 -5.64 4.29
CA PRO A 90 11.20 -4.74 4.79
C PRO A 90 10.63 -3.60 5.66
N PRO A 91 11.32 -3.16 6.73
CA PRO A 91 10.89 -2.10 7.65
C PRO A 91 10.49 -0.80 6.97
N GLY A 92 11.10 -0.49 5.81
CA GLY A 92 10.71 0.67 5.01
C GLY A 92 9.27 0.60 4.52
N TRP A 93 8.84 -0.58 4.04
CA TRP A 93 7.46 -0.83 3.60
C TRP A 93 6.49 -0.85 4.78
N ILE A 94 6.85 -1.55 5.87
CA ILE A 94 6.06 -1.58 7.11
C ILE A 94 5.82 -0.15 7.60
N SER A 95 6.89 0.65 7.76
CA SER A 95 6.80 2.02 8.25
C SER A 95 6.01 2.93 7.34
N ALA A 96 6.18 2.81 6.02
CA ALA A 96 5.42 3.60 5.05
C ALA A 96 3.93 3.26 5.07
N GLY A 97 3.57 1.97 5.05
CA GLY A 97 2.18 1.52 5.14
C GLY A 97 1.53 1.94 6.46
N HIS A 98 2.19 1.66 7.58
CA HIS A 98 1.72 2.00 8.93
C HIS A 98 1.49 3.49 9.10
N LYS A 99 2.42 4.33 8.62
CA LYS A 99 2.27 5.79 8.64
C LYS A 99 1.02 6.26 7.89
N HIS A 100 0.54 5.51 6.90
CA HIS A 100 -0.68 5.86 6.16
C HIS A 100 -1.92 5.07 6.63
N GLY A 101 -1.80 4.28 7.71
CA GLY A 101 -2.91 3.45 8.21
C GLY A 101 -3.25 2.30 7.26
N VAL A 102 -2.24 1.72 6.61
CA VAL A 102 -2.35 0.55 5.73
C VAL A 102 -1.64 -0.62 6.39
N LYS A 103 -2.34 -1.75 6.51
CA LYS A 103 -1.76 -2.99 7.03
C LYS A 103 -0.79 -3.58 6.01
N VAL A 104 0.36 -4.06 6.47
CA VAL A 104 1.43 -4.65 5.66
C VAL A 104 1.55 -6.13 6.00
N LEU A 105 1.37 -7.00 5.00
CA LEU A 105 1.40 -8.44 5.15
C LEU A 105 2.67 -9.02 4.50
N GLY A 106 3.22 -10.06 5.12
CA GLY A 106 4.18 -10.95 4.49
C GLY A 106 3.49 -12.00 3.63
N THR A 107 4.28 -12.93 3.10
CA THR A 107 3.77 -14.06 2.30
C THR A 107 4.39 -15.35 2.79
N PHE A 108 3.57 -16.38 3.05
CA PHE A 108 4.00 -17.77 3.10
C PHE A 108 3.61 -18.40 1.77
N ILE A 109 4.60 -18.87 1.01
CA ILE A 109 4.37 -19.45 -0.32
C ILE A 109 5.11 -20.76 -0.49
N VAL A 110 4.44 -21.73 -1.11
CA VAL A 110 5.04 -22.99 -1.57
C VAL A 110 4.62 -23.21 -3.00
N GLU A 111 5.57 -23.57 -3.87
CA GLU A 111 5.34 -23.69 -5.31
C GLU A 111 5.89 -25.01 -5.83
N SER A 112 5.10 -25.71 -6.66
CA SER A 112 5.52 -26.92 -7.38
C SER A 112 6.09 -28.03 -6.47
N ASP A 113 6.89 -28.95 -7.01
CA ASP A 113 7.45 -30.10 -6.29
C ASP A 113 8.27 -29.75 -5.03
N PRO A 114 9.11 -28.69 -5.02
CA PRO A 114 9.82 -28.28 -3.80
C PRO A 114 8.84 -27.88 -2.69
N GLY A 115 7.77 -27.18 -3.03
CA GLY A 115 6.72 -26.81 -2.09
C GLY A 115 5.96 -28.00 -1.53
N THR A 116 5.62 -28.98 -2.37
CA THR A 116 5.00 -30.25 -1.94
C THR A 116 5.85 -30.97 -0.90
N LYS A 117 7.19 -30.99 -1.08
CA LYS A 117 8.10 -31.60 -0.09
C LYS A 117 8.05 -30.89 1.25
N VAL A 118 8.03 -29.55 1.27
CA VAL A 118 7.90 -28.77 2.50
C VAL A 118 6.57 -29.06 3.19
N LEU A 119 5.46 -29.07 2.46
CA LEU A 119 4.14 -29.39 3.04
C LEU A 119 4.09 -30.80 3.62
N ASN A 120 4.62 -31.79 2.90
CA ASN A 120 4.67 -33.18 3.39
C ASN A 120 5.57 -33.29 4.63
N GLU A 121 6.70 -32.58 4.69
CA GLU A 121 7.53 -32.55 5.89
C GLU A 121 6.77 -31.97 7.09
N ILE A 122 6.05 -30.86 6.90
CA ILE A 122 5.22 -30.28 7.97
C ILE A 122 4.14 -31.27 8.41
N TRP A 123 3.51 -31.96 7.47
CA TRP A 123 2.42 -32.91 7.74
C TRP A 123 2.92 -34.18 8.45
N GLU A 124 3.89 -34.87 7.87
CA GLU A 124 4.39 -36.16 8.37
C GLU A 124 5.10 -36.03 9.72
N ALA A 125 5.81 -34.92 9.94
CA ALA A 125 6.47 -34.64 11.22
C ALA A 125 5.56 -33.93 12.24
N ASN A 126 4.27 -33.71 11.92
CA ASN A 126 3.29 -33.06 12.78
C ASN A 126 3.74 -31.67 13.29
N LEU A 127 4.26 -30.84 12.37
CA LEU A 127 4.88 -29.54 12.69
C LEU A 127 3.94 -28.34 12.58
N VAL A 128 2.66 -28.54 12.28
CA VAL A 128 1.68 -27.47 12.04
C VAL A 128 1.71 -26.39 13.13
N SER A 129 1.57 -26.79 14.40
CA SER A 129 1.58 -25.84 15.52
C SER A 129 2.89 -25.06 15.63
N LYS A 130 4.03 -25.72 15.36
CA LYS A 130 5.36 -25.10 15.42
C LYS A 130 5.55 -24.09 14.29
N VAL A 131 5.14 -24.44 13.07
CA VAL A 131 5.20 -23.53 11.90
C VAL A 131 4.29 -22.32 12.11
N ALA A 132 3.04 -22.54 12.52
CA ALA A 132 2.10 -21.46 12.81
C ALA A 132 2.63 -20.52 13.90
N SER A 133 3.17 -21.06 14.99
CA SER A 133 3.78 -20.27 16.06
C SER A 133 4.99 -19.47 15.55
N GLN A 134 5.80 -20.04 14.67
CA GLN A 134 6.97 -19.34 14.12
C GLN A 134 6.57 -18.23 13.14
N LEU A 135 5.59 -18.44 12.26
CA LEU A 135 5.06 -17.38 11.41
C LEU A 135 4.46 -16.23 12.24
N ALA A 136 3.72 -16.56 13.30
CA ALA A 136 3.19 -15.55 14.22
C ALA A 136 4.31 -14.80 14.97
N LEU A 137 5.36 -15.52 15.40
CA LEU A 137 6.53 -14.94 16.06
C LEU A 137 7.28 -13.98 15.13
N VAL A 138 7.53 -14.36 13.88
CA VAL A 138 8.17 -13.52 12.86
C VAL A 138 7.37 -12.23 12.65
N ALA A 139 6.05 -12.33 12.47
CA ALA A 139 5.15 -11.19 12.31
C ALA A 139 5.20 -10.25 13.52
N ALA A 140 5.11 -10.79 14.74
CA ALA A 140 5.17 -10.00 15.97
C ALA A 140 6.53 -9.32 16.19
N LEU A 141 7.63 -10.01 15.89
CA LEU A 141 8.99 -9.49 16.10
C LEU A 141 9.35 -8.38 15.10
N TYR A 142 8.97 -8.51 13.83
CA TYR A 142 9.15 -7.46 12.82
C TYR A 142 8.01 -6.44 12.79
N LYS A 143 6.92 -6.70 13.52
CA LYS A 143 5.74 -5.86 13.70
C LYS A 143 5.03 -5.52 12.39
N PHE A 144 4.75 -6.54 11.58
CA PHE A 144 3.85 -6.44 10.44
C PHE A 144 2.56 -7.24 10.70
N ASP A 145 1.56 -7.03 9.87
CA ASP A 145 0.15 -7.26 10.23
C ASP A 145 -0.42 -8.61 9.76
N GLY A 146 0.42 -9.60 9.45
CA GLY A 146 -0.02 -10.95 9.09
C GLY A 146 0.44 -11.41 7.71
N TRP A 147 -0.36 -12.24 7.05
CA TRP A 147 0.12 -13.15 5.99
C TRP A 147 -0.83 -13.33 4.82
N LEU A 148 -0.30 -13.28 3.60
CA LEU A 148 -0.87 -14.02 2.47
C LEU A 148 -0.37 -15.47 2.54
N ILE A 149 -1.27 -16.44 2.51
CA ILE A 149 -0.98 -17.87 2.45
C ILE A 149 -1.25 -18.34 1.02
N ASN A 150 -0.18 -18.65 0.28
CA ASN A 150 -0.26 -19.04 -1.12
C ASN A 150 0.29 -20.45 -1.34
N ILE A 151 -0.59 -21.44 -1.50
CA ILE A 151 -0.19 -22.85 -1.63
C ILE A 151 -0.34 -23.29 -3.08
N GLU A 152 0.71 -23.13 -3.88
CA GLU A 152 0.78 -23.42 -5.33
C GLU A 152 1.44 -24.79 -5.58
N SER A 153 1.13 -25.77 -4.73
CA SER A 153 1.71 -27.11 -4.73
C SER A 153 0.62 -28.16 -4.56
N GLU A 154 0.68 -29.22 -5.40
CA GLU A 154 -0.19 -30.38 -5.26
C GLU A 154 0.22 -31.24 -4.04
N MET A 155 -0.74 -31.97 -3.47
CA MET A 155 -0.56 -32.88 -2.35
C MET A 155 -1.35 -34.18 -2.54
N ASP A 156 -1.15 -35.16 -1.66
CA ASP A 156 -1.97 -36.38 -1.65
C ASP A 156 -3.45 -36.07 -1.41
N LYS A 157 -4.34 -36.88 -1.98
CA LYS A 157 -5.79 -36.72 -1.91
C LYS A 157 -6.38 -36.68 -0.51
N ASN A 158 -5.64 -37.13 0.51
CA ASN A 158 -6.08 -37.15 1.90
C ASN A 158 -5.53 -35.96 2.72
N CYS A 159 -4.88 -34.97 2.08
CA CYS A 159 -4.27 -33.83 2.78
C CYS A 159 -5.28 -32.80 3.34
N GLY A 160 -6.56 -32.87 2.94
CA GLY A 160 -7.58 -31.88 3.33
C GLY A 160 -7.62 -31.53 4.83
N PRO A 161 -7.67 -32.51 5.76
CA PRO A 161 -7.61 -32.24 7.19
C PRO A 161 -6.35 -31.48 7.63
N PHE A 162 -5.19 -31.81 7.06
CA PHE A 162 -3.93 -31.13 7.33
C PHE A 162 -3.95 -29.68 6.84
N LEU A 163 -4.44 -29.41 5.62
CA LEU A 163 -4.51 -28.05 5.08
C LEU A 163 -5.42 -27.15 5.92
N LEU A 164 -6.57 -27.67 6.36
CA LEU A 164 -7.51 -26.95 7.23
C LEU A 164 -6.91 -26.70 8.61
N GLU A 165 -6.22 -27.69 9.20
CA GLU A 165 -5.52 -27.53 10.48
C GLU A 165 -4.42 -26.47 10.37
N PHE A 166 -3.62 -26.53 9.29
CA PHE A 166 -2.56 -25.58 9.02
C PHE A 166 -3.07 -24.14 8.94
N LEU A 167 -4.05 -23.87 8.07
CA LEU A 167 -4.60 -22.52 7.90
C LEU A 167 -5.22 -22.02 9.21
N LYS A 168 -6.00 -22.85 9.90
CA LYS A 168 -6.60 -22.49 11.19
C LYS A 168 -5.55 -22.14 12.25
N ALA A 169 -4.47 -22.93 12.33
CA ALA A 169 -3.39 -22.69 13.28
C ALA A 169 -2.66 -21.38 12.97
N VAL A 170 -2.31 -21.13 11.69
CA VAL A 170 -1.66 -19.88 11.27
C VAL A 170 -2.54 -18.68 11.58
N THR A 171 -3.82 -18.72 11.23
CA THR A 171 -4.79 -17.65 11.54
C THR A 171 -4.88 -17.41 13.04
N THR A 172 -5.05 -18.46 13.85
CA THR A 172 -5.23 -18.34 15.31
C THR A 172 -3.99 -17.78 16.00
N GLU A 173 -2.81 -18.32 15.69
CA GLU A 173 -1.55 -17.90 16.32
C GLU A 173 -1.14 -16.49 15.90
N THR A 174 -1.39 -16.11 14.64
CA THR A 174 -1.11 -14.75 14.15
C THR A 174 -1.99 -13.75 14.89
N HIS A 175 -3.30 -13.97 14.99
CA HIS A 175 -4.19 -13.08 15.75
C HIS A 175 -3.83 -12.98 17.24
N ARG A 176 -3.41 -14.10 17.84
CA ARG A 176 -2.98 -14.13 19.23
C ARG A 176 -1.72 -13.28 19.47
N SER A 177 -0.78 -13.30 18.52
CA SER A 177 0.52 -12.62 18.65
C SER A 177 0.51 -11.19 18.13
N VAL A 178 -0.34 -10.90 17.15
CA VAL A 178 -0.51 -9.60 16.48
C VAL A 178 -2.00 -9.26 16.44
N PRO A 179 -2.55 -8.61 17.49
CA PRO A 179 -3.96 -8.25 17.53
C PRO A 179 -4.36 -7.37 16.34
N GLY A 180 -5.44 -7.75 15.67
CA GLY A 180 -5.91 -7.05 14.47
C GLY A 180 -5.14 -7.40 13.19
N SER A 181 -4.34 -8.49 13.19
CA SER A 181 -3.72 -9.02 11.97
C SER A 181 -4.73 -9.39 10.88
N LEU A 182 -4.22 -9.73 9.69
CA LEU A 182 -4.97 -10.35 8.59
C LEU A 182 -4.22 -11.58 8.08
N VAL A 183 -4.95 -12.67 7.88
CA VAL A 183 -4.50 -13.87 7.17
C VAL A 183 -5.42 -14.08 5.98
N ILE A 184 -4.85 -14.04 4.78
CA ILE A 184 -5.57 -14.16 3.51
C ILE A 184 -5.15 -15.43 2.80
N TRP A 185 -6.11 -16.26 2.40
CA TRP A 185 -5.87 -17.48 1.61
C TRP A 185 -5.90 -17.15 0.12
N TYR A 186 -4.95 -17.68 -0.66
CA TYR A 186 -5.02 -17.62 -2.12
C TYR A 186 -5.79 -18.82 -2.69
N ASP A 187 -6.69 -18.58 -3.65
CA ASP A 187 -7.53 -19.59 -4.30
C ASP A 187 -6.69 -20.55 -5.16
N SER A 188 -6.10 -21.59 -4.55
CA SER A 188 -5.17 -22.51 -5.21
C SER A 188 -5.49 -24.00 -4.98
N VAL A 189 -4.88 -24.64 -3.98
CA VAL A 189 -5.02 -26.08 -3.72
C VAL A 189 -6.36 -26.40 -3.06
N LEU A 190 -6.98 -27.52 -3.45
CA LEU A 190 -8.24 -28.01 -2.90
C LEU A 190 -8.03 -29.07 -1.82
N LEU A 191 -9.11 -29.44 -1.13
CA LEU A 191 -9.09 -30.46 -0.07
C LEU A 191 -8.71 -31.86 -0.55
N ASP A 192 -8.82 -32.13 -1.86
CA ASP A 192 -8.33 -33.36 -2.49
C ASP A 192 -6.88 -33.25 -3.00
N GLY A 193 -6.15 -32.22 -2.57
CA GLY A 193 -4.74 -32.02 -2.86
C GLY A 193 -4.42 -31.52 -4.28
N LYS A 194 -5.42 -31.34 -5.15
CA LYS A 194 -5.18 -30.81 -6.49
C LYS A 194 -5.01 -29.31 -6.48
N LEU A 195 -4.07 -28.83 -7.28
CA LEU A 195 -3.94 -27.42 -7.61
C LEU A 195 -4.98 -27.05 -8.68
N ASP A 196 -6.11 -26.49 -8.26
CA ASP A 196 -7.24 -26.17 -9.13
C ASP A 196 -7.85 -24.83 -8.69
N TRP A 197 -7.35 -23.73 -9.28
CA TRP A 197 -7.84 -22.38 -9.00
C TRP A 197 -9.29 -22.21 -9.49
N GLN A 198 -10.21 -21.92 -8.59
CA GLN A 198 -11.64 -21.85 -8.94
C GLN A 198 -12.03 -20.53 -9.62
N ASN A 199 -11.25 -19.46 -9.40
CA ASN A 199 -11.53 -18.07 -9.82
C ASN A 199 -12.81 -17.50 -9.22
N GLU A 200 -13.39 -18.17 -8.23
CA GLU A 200 -14.61 -17.82 -7.53
C GLU A 200 -14.59 -18.43 -6.14
N LEU A 201 -15.33 -17.83 -5.20
CA LEU A 201 -15.63 -18.48 -3.93
C LEU A 201 -16.81 -19.45 -4.13
N ASN A 202 -16.59 -20.73 -3.86
CA ASN A 202 -17.59 -21.78 -3.97
C ASN A 202 -17.34 -22.92 -2.97
N GLU A 203 -18.16 -23.98 -3.02
CA GLU A 203 -18.10 -25.11 -2.07
C GLU A 203 -16.74 -25.81 -1.98
N LYS A 204 -15.89 -25.70 -3.01
CA LYS A 204 -14.58 -26.36 -3.01
C LYS A 204 -13.51 -25.61 -2.20
N ASN A 205 -13.64 -24.29 -2.05
CA ASN A 205 -12.67 -23.45 -1.34
C ASN A 205 -13.27 -22.69 -0.14
N ALA A 206 -14.58 -22.75 0.06
CA ALA A 206 -15.29 -22.13 1.19
C ALA A 206 -14.72 -22.52 2.56
N SER A 207 -14.34 -23.78 2.74
CA SER A 207 -13.75 -24.25 4.00
C SER A 207 -12.44 -23.54 4.37
N PHE A 208 -11.67 -23.06 3.39
CA PHE A 208 -10.48 -22.25 3.66
C PHE A 208 -10.87 -20.80 4.02
N PHE A 209 -11.82 -20.23 3.28
CA PHE A 209 -12.34 -18.88 3.52
C PHE A 209 -12.92 -18.71 4.93
N ASP A 210 -13.59 -19.74 5.46
CA ASP A 210 -14.17 -19.72 6.82
C ASP A 210 -13.12 -19.78 7.94
N LEU A 211 -11.88 -20.17 7.63
CA LEU A 211 -10.79 -20.32 8.60
C LEU A 211 -9.80 -19.15 8.63
N CYS A 212 -10.03 -18.11 7.83
CA CYS A 212 -9.15 -16.96 7.71
C CYS A 212 -9.94 -15.67 7.41
N ASP A 213 -9.24 -14.53 7.31
CA ASP A 213 -9.87 -13.22 7.22
C ASP A 213 -10.37 -12.88 5.82
N GLY A 214 -9.93 -13.63 4.79
CA GLY A 214 -10.42 -13.45 3.43
C GLY A 214 -9.77 -14.38 2.42
N ILE A 215 -10.30 -14.36 1.21
CA ILE A 215 -9.79 -15.14 0.07
C ILE A 215 -9.38 -14.21 -1.07
N PHE A 216 -8.19 -14.43 -1.61
CA PHE A 216 -7.69 -13.82 -2.84
C PHE A 216 -8.00 -14.80 -3.98
N LEU A 217 -9.00 -14.48 -4.79
CA LEU A 217 -9.42 -15.28 -5.95
C LEU A 217 -8.41 -15.19 -7.10
N ASN A 218 -8.23 -16.29 -7.83
CA ASN A 218 -7.39 -16.31 -9.02
C ASN A 218 -7.97 -15.46 -10.17
N TYR A 219 -7.15 -15.20 -11.20
CA TYR A 219 -7.38 -14.11 -12.18
C TYR A 219 -8.37 -14.39 -13.31
N ALA A 220 -8.78 -15.65 -13.52
CA ALA A 220 -9.59 -16.06 -14.68
C ALA A 220 -11.12 -16.02 -14.44
N TRP A 221 -11.56 -15.08 -13.60
CA TRP A 221 -12.96 -14.92 -13.21
C TRP A 221 -13.83 -14.30 -14.33
N THR A 222 -15.14 -14.42 -14.15
CA THR A 222 -16.18 -13.78 -14.98
C THR A 222 -17.16 -13.04 -14.07
N GLU A 223 -17.95 -12.09 -14.59
CA GLU A 223 -18.99 -11.43 -13.78
C GLU A 223 -20.00 -12.42 -13.16
N GLU A 224 -20.31 -13.54 -13.83
CA GLU A 224 -21.18 -14.58 -13.26
C GLU A 224 -20.54 -15.25 -12.04
N MET A 225 -19.25 -15.56 -12.12
CA MET A 225 -18.45 -16.10 -11.02
C MET A 225 -18.36 -15.12 -9.84
N LEU A 226 -18.24 -13.82 -10.11
CA LEU A 226 -18.25 -12.79 -9.07
C LEU A 226 -19.62 -12.70 -8.39
N LEU A 227 -20.71 -12.78 -9.15
CA LEU A 227 -22.06 -12.79 -8.59
C LEU A 227 -22.27 -14.02 -7.69
N LYS A 228 -21.79 -15.20 -8.11
CA LYS A 228 -21.80 -16.43 -7.30
C LYS A 228 -20.97 -16.29 -6.03
N SER A 229 -19.75 -15.76 -6.15
CA SER A 229 -18.85 -15.49 -5.02
C SER A 229 -19.50 -14.56 -4.01
N ALA A 230 -20.15 -13.48 -4.46
CA ALA A 230 -20.87 -12.56 -3.58
C ALA A 230 -22.06 -13.23 -2.88
N GLY A 231 -22.79 -14.09 -3.59
CA GLY A 231 -23.87 -14.90 -3.01
C GLY A 231 -23.37 -15.84 -1.93
N HIS A 232 -22.27 -16.55 -2.20
CA HIS A 232 -21.66 -17.51 -1.28
C HIS A 232 -21.06 -16.82 -0.05
N ALA A 233 -20.40 -15.66 -0.22
CA ALA A 233 -19.78 -14.91 0.88
C ALA A 233 -20.79 -14.30 1.88
N GLY A 234 -22.06 -14.11 1.48
CA GLY A 234 -23.10 -13.58 2.35
C GLY A 234 -22.76 -12.19 2.92
N THR A 235 -22.52 -12.10 4.23
CA THR A 235 -22.12 -10.86 4.91
C THR A 235 -20.64 -10.54 4.81
N ARG A 236 -19.81 -11.48 4.34
CA ARG A 236 -18.35 -11.34 4.19
C ARG A 236 -17.89 -11.01 2.76
N LYS A 237 -18.74 -10.36 1.96
CA LYS A 237 -18.41 -10.02 0.56
C LYS A 237 -17.13 -9.20 0.42
N SER A 238 -16.91 -8.26 1.34
CA SER A 238 -15.70 -7.43 1.41
C SER A 238 -14.43 -8.23 1.76
N ASP A 239 -14.55 -9.49 2.15
CA ASP A 239 -13.43 -10.37 2.48
C ASP A 239 -13.05 -11.28 1.31
N VAL A 240 -13.78 -11.20 0.19
CA VAL A 240 -13.43 -11.81 -1.09
C VAL A 240 -12.72 -10.77 -1.94
N TYR A 241 -11.43 -10.99 -2.18
CA TYR A 241 -10.57 -10.14 -2.99
C TYR A 241 -10.43 -10.74 -4.39
N VAL A 242 -11.07 -10.10 -5.37
CA VAL A 242 -11.01 -10.49 -6.77
C VAL A 242 -9.60 -10.21 -7.31
N GLY A 243 -8.90 -11.24 -7.76
CA GLY A 243 -7.55 -11.10 -8.29
C GLY A 243 -7.50 -10.35 -9.62
N ILE A 244 -6.67 -9.32 -9.69
CA ILE A 244 -6.46 -8.50 -10.89
C ILE A 244 -4.97 -8.47 -11.19
N ASP A 245 -4.52 -9.28 -12.15
CA ASP A 245 -3.14 -9.25 -12.63
C ASP A 245 -2.93 -8.05 -13.56
N VAL A 246 -2.08 -7.11 -13.15
CA VAL A 246 -1.79 -5.88 -13.91
C VAL A 246 -1.09 -6.20 -15.25
N PHE A 247 -0.38 -7.32 -15.36
CA PHE A 247 0.16 -7.78 -16.65
C PHE A 247 -0.89 -8.43 -17.55
N ALA A 248 -2.12 -8.61 -17.08
CA ALA A 248 -3.22 -9.28 -17.78
C ALA A 248 -2.89 -10.71 -18.26
N ARG A 249 -2.11 -11.47 -17.49
CA ARG A 249 -1.81 -12.86 -17.84
C ARG A 249 -3.02 -13.73 -17.48
N LYS A 250 -3.44 -14.58 -18.42
CA LYS A 250 -4.50 -15.59 -18.21
C LYS A 250 -5.85 -15.00 -17.71
N THR A 251 -6.16 -13.75 -18.06
CA THR A 251 -7.44 -13.11 -17.73
C THR A 251 -8.12 -12.54 -18.98
N LYS A 252 -9.43 -12.26 -18.89
CA LYS A 252 -10.22 -11.65 -19.96
C LYS A 252 -10.26 -10.12 -19.89
N TYR A 253 -9.82 -9.54 -18.78
CA TYR A 253 -9.81 -8.08 -18.56
C TYR A 253 -8.48 -7.46 -19.00
N SER A 254 -8.51 -6.17 -19.33
CA SER A 254 -7.30 -5.41 -19.58
C SER A 254 -6.59 -5.05 -18.27
N GLY A 255 -5.26 -5.14 -18.29
CA GLY A 255 -4.37 -4.72 -17.21
C GLY A 255 -3.78 -3.34 -17.47
N GLY A 256 -2.60 -3.07 -16.89
CA GLY A 256 -1.90 -1.80 -17.01
C GLY A 256 -2.76 -0.62 -16.58
N TYR A 257 -2.77 0.46 -17.36
CA TYR A 257 -3.56 1.66 -17.05
C TYR A 257 -5.08 1.44 -17.01
N GLU A 258 -5.59 0.30 -17.49
CA GLU A 258 -7.02 -0.01 -17.46
C GLU A 258 -7.44 -0.88 -16.26
N THR A 259 -6.51 -1.18 -15.34
CA THR A 259 -6.78 -1.98 -14.12
C THR A 259 -8.00 -1.48 -13.33
N PHE A 260 -8.27 -0.18 -13.31
CA PHE A 260 -9.44 0.39 -12.62
C PHE A 260 -10.78 -0.16 -13.12
N LYS A 261 -10.88 -0.64 -14.37
CA LYS A 261 -12.10 -1.24 -14.92
C LYS A 261 -12.42 -2.57 -14.25
N ALA A 262 -11.41 -3.39 -13.97
CA ALA A 262 -11.60 -4.64 -13.23
C ALA A 262 -11.96 -4.36 -11.76
N VAL A 263 -11.36 -3.33 -11.15
CA VAL A 263 -11.73 -2.84 -9.80
C VAL A 263 -13.21 -2.41 -9.78
N GLU A 264 -13.66 -1.65 -10.77
CA GLU A 264 -15.06 -1.22 -10.89
C GLU A 264 -16.02 -2.41 -10.93
N VAL A 265 -15.69 -3.46 -11.70
CA VAL A 265 -16.49 -4.68 -11.80
C VAL A 265 -16.57 -5.42 -10.47
N ALA A 266 -15.44 -5.61 -9.76
CA ALA A 266 -15.45 -6.23 -8.44
C ALA A 266 -16.33 -5.44 -7.44
N ARG A 267 -16.15 -4.12 -7.40
CA ARG A 267 -16.92 -3.22 -6.52
C ARG A 267 -18.41 -3.21 -6.82
N LYS A 268 -18.82 -3.30 -8.09
CA LYS A 268 -20.24 -3.43 -8.51
C LYS A 268 -20.92 -4.65 -7.88
N HIS A 269 -20.18 -5.72 -7.60
CA HIS A 269 -20.69 -6.91 -6.91
C HIS A 269 -20.51 -6.87 -5.39
N GLY A 270 -20.01 -5.76 -4.83
CA GLY A 270 -19.72 -5.62 -3.40
C GLY A 270 -18.47 -6.40 -2.96
N LEU A 271 -17.63 -6.84 -3.90
CA LEU A 271 -16.41 -7.59 -3.63
C LEU A 271 -15.19 -6.66 -3.62
N SER A 272 -14.19 -7.03 -2.83
CA SER A 272 -12.90 -6.34 -2.77
C SER A 272 -12.02 -6.69 -3.97
N SER A 273 -10.95 -5.93 -4.19
CA SER A 273 -9.97 -6.18 -5.26
C SER A 273 -8.60 -6.52 -4.68
N ALA A 274 -7.93 -7.51 -5.26
CA ALA A 274 -6.50 -7.76 -5.04
C ALA A 274 -5.72 -7.42 -6.32
N ILE A 275 -5.08 -6.25 -6.33
CA ILE A 275 -4.28 -5.79 -7.46
C ILE A 275 -2.90 -6.42 -7.36
N PHE A 276 -2.59 -7.31 -8.31
CA PHE A 276 -1.35 -8.09 -8.36
C PHE A 276 -0.37 -7.53 -9.39
N ALA A 277 0.92 -7.51 -9.04
CA ALA A 277 2.02 -7.18 -9.94
C ALA A 277 1.98 -5.76 -10.53
N ALA A 278 1.55 -4.76 -9.74
CA ALA A 278 1.67 -3.35 -10.16
C ALA A 278 3.12 -2.83 -10.21
N GLY A 279 4.12 -3.67 -9.84
CA GLY A 279 5.51 -3.52 -10.29
C GLY A 279 5.64 -3.30 -11.80
N TRP A 280 4.66 -3.76 -12.59
CA TRP A 280 4.45 -3.45 -14.01
C TRP A 280 4.74 -2.00 -14.40
N VAL A 281 4.33 -1.02 -13.59
CA VAL A 281 4.56 0.41 -13.89
C VAL A 281 6.05 0.70 -14.01
N TYR A 282 6.84 0.18 -13.08
CA TYR A 282 8.28 0.37 -13.03
C TYR A 282 9.02 -0.47 -14.06
N GLU A 283 8.55 -1.71 -14.27
CA GLU A 283 9.18 -2.68 -15.14
C GLU A 283 8.97 -2.39 -16.63
N THR A 284 7.82 -1.82 -17.00
CA THR A 284 7.40 -1.74 -18.41
C THR A 284 7.16 -0.33 -18.94
N GLN A 285 6.86 0.66 -18.08
CA GLN A 285 6.50 2.01 -18.53
C GLN A 285 7.68 3.00 -18.54
N GLY A 286 8.85 2.55 -18.09
CA GLY A 286 10.08 3.34 -18.06
C GLY A 286 10.37 3.95 -16.69
N LYS A 287 11.55 3.64 -16.16
CA LYS A 287 12.00 4.07 -14.81
C LYS A 287 12.14 5.59 -14.68
N LYS A 288 12.54 6.26 -15.77
CA LYS A 288 12.76 7.72 -15.79
C LYS A 288 11.47 8.49 -15.48
N ASP A 289 10.33 8.02 -16.01
CA ASP A 289 9.02 8.66 -15.88
C ASP A 289 8.14 7.95 -14.85
N PHE A 290 8.76 7.20 -13.93
CA PHE A 290 8.04 6.34 -12.99
C PHE A 290 7.01 7.09 -12.13
N ALA A 291 7.32 8.31 -11.66
CA ALA A 291 6.39 9.09 -10.84
C ALA A 291 5.11 9.44 -11.62
N THR A 292 5.26 9.94 -12.85
CA THR A 292 4.15 10.26 -13.76
C THR A 292 3.34 9.03 -14.12
N ASN A 293 4.01 7.93 -14.49
CA ASN A 293 3.33 6.68 -14.84
C ASN A 293 2.62 6.04 -13.64
N GLN A 294 3.17 6.17 -12.43
CA GLN A 294 2.53 5.69 -11.21
C GLN A 294 1.29 6.51 -10.89
N CYS A 295 1.35 7.85 -10.99
CA CYS A 295 0.17 8.69 -10.83
C CYS A 295 -0.91 8.32 -11.85
N ARG A 296 -0.54 8.12 -13.12
CA ARG A 296 -1.49 7.70 -14.16
C ARG A 296 -2.13 6.33 -13.87
N PHE A 297 -1.35 5.37 -13.36
CA PHE A 297 -1.87 4.05 -13.03
C PHE A 297 -2.87 4.10 -11.87
N TRP A 298 -2.58 4.88 -10.82
CA TRP A 298 -3.42 5.00 -9.63
C TRP A 298 -4.47 6.11 -9.70
N ASP A 299 -4.65 6.77 -10.86
CA ASP A 299 -5.71 7.77 -11.10
C ASP A 299 -7.07 7.08 -11.30
N PHE A 300 -7.52 6.39 -10.25
CA PHE A 300 -8.77 5.66 -10.26
C PHE A 300 -9.97 6.63 -10.18
N PRO A 301 -11.07 6.33 -10.88
CA PRO A 301 -12.32 7.07 -10.70
C PRO A 301 -12.76 7.06 -9.23
N GLU A 302 -13.35 8.16 -8.76
CA GLU A 302 -13.71 8.35 -7.34
C GLU A 302 -14.58 7.21 -6.77
N HIS A 303 -15.46 6.59 -7.56
CA HIS A 303 -16.30 5.46 -7.13
C HIS A 303 -15.55 4.13 -6.98
N CYS A 304 -14.33 4.05 -7.51
CA CYS A 304 -13.40 2.94 -7.31
C CYS A 304 -12.52 3.13 -6.05
N CYS A 305 -12.38 4.37 -5.56
CA CYS A 305 -11.49 4.70 -4.46
C CYS A 305 -12.13 4.37 -3.10
N PRO A 306 -11.40 3.71 -2.18
CA PRO A 306 -11.88 3.53 -0.81
C PRO A 306 -11.91 4.84 -0.04
N GLU A 307 -12.73 4.91 1.01
CA GLU A 307 -12.69 6.04 1.94
C GLU A 307 -11.43 5.98 2.82
N TRP A 308 -10.73 7.11 2.92
CA TRP A 308 -9.54 7.25 3.77
C TRP A 308 -9.54 8.64 4.42
N ARG A 309 -9.55 8.68 5.75
CA ARG A 309 -9.43 9.93 6.52
C ARG A 309 -8.45 9.79 7.67
N VAL A 310 -7.61 10.79 7.86
CA VAL A 310 -6.74 10.87 9.04
C VAL A 310 -7.57 11.27 10.26
N THR A 311 -7.42 10.54 11.37
CA THR A 311 -8.20 10.78 12.61
C THR A 311 -7.36 11.32 13.77
N THR A 312 -6.05 11.39 13.62
CA THR A 312 -5.11 11.73 14.69
C THR A 312 -4.20 12.91 14.33
N LEU A 313 -3.83 13.68 15.35
CA LEU A 313 -2.77 14.68 15.31
C LEU A 313 -1.50 14.13 15.98
N PRO A 314 -0.29 14.63 15.64
CA PRO A 314 -0.02 15.68 14.66
C PRO A 314 -0.07 15.19 13.20
N LEU A 315 -0.59 16.04 12.31
CA LEU A 315 -0.48 15.89 10.86
C LEU A 315 0.72 16.72 10.38
N CYS A 316 1.86 16.07 10.13
CA CYS A 316 3.11 16.74 9.75
C CYS A 316 3.74 16.05 8.53
N THR A 317 4.11 16.86 7.53
CA THR A 317 4.81 16.37 6.34
C THR A 317 5.52 17.51 5.62
N SER A 318 6.67 17.20 5.03
CA SER A 318 7.30 17.95 3.95
C SER A 318 7.09 17.27 2.60
N PHE A 319 6.22 16.25 2.55
CA PHE A 319 5.90 15.43 1.38
C PHE A 319 7.07 14.61 0.83
N CYS A 320 8.09 14.35 1.66
CA CYS A 320 9.20 13.50 1.29
C CYS A 320 8.72 12.07 1.01
N GLN A 321 8.95 11.56 -0.20
CA GLN A 321 8.56 10.21 -0.64
C GLN A 321 9.52 9.09 -0.19
N GLY A 322 10.50 9.40 0.65
CA GLY A 322 11.51 8.43 1.12
C GLY A 322 12.71 8.28 0.19
N PHE A 323 12.96 9.29 -0.66
CA PHE A 323 14.11 9.32 -1.56
C PHE A 323 14.46 10.76 -1.95
N GLY A 324 15.62 10.97 -2.53
CA GLY A 324 15.99 12.22 -3.19
C GLY A 324 17.43 12.24 -3.68
N GLU A 325 17.76 13.18 -4.56
CA GLU A 325 19.15 13.43 -5.03
C GLU A 325 20.02 14.08 -3.95
N LYS A 326 19.37 14.70 -2.97
CA LYS A 326 19.98 15.40 -1.83
C LYS A 326 19.12 15.14 -0.59
N LEU A 327 19.69 15.39 0.58
CA LEU A 327 18.95 15.46 1.83
C LEU A 327 18.92 16.89 2.34
N PHE A 328 17.73 17.35 2.71
CA PHE A 328 17.48 18.69 3.21
C PHE A 328 17.08 18.66 4.69
N LYS A 329 17.45 19.73 5.41
CA LYS A 329 16.98 20.04 6.76
C LYS A 329 16.76 21.54 6.86
N ALA A 330 15.55 21.95 7.21
CA ALA A 330 15.14 23.36 7.27
C ALA A 330 15.47 24.16 6.00
N GLY A 331 15.35 23.56 4.81
CA GLY A 331 15.65 24.19 3.52
C GLY A 331 17.10 24.06 3.05
N GLU A 332 18.02 23.68 3.94
CA GLU A 332 19.45 23.58 3.64
C GLU A 332 19.85 22.17 3.24
N VAL A 333 20.76 22.05 2.26
CA VAL A 333 21.33 20.76 1.85
C VAL A 333 22.30 20.27 2.93
N VAL A 334 21.93 19.22 3.64
CA VAL A 334 22.79 18.58 4.66
C VAL A 334 23.55 17.37 4.12
N ARG A 335 23.10 16.80 3.00
CA ARG A 335 23.82 15.73 2.30
C ARG A 335 23.61 15.85 0.78
N PRO A 336 24.65 16.11 -0.02
CA PRO A 336 24.53 16.34 -1.46
C PRO A 336 24.69 15.06 -2.30
N ILE A 337 24.13 13.93 -1.83
CA ILE A 337 24.18 12.65 -2.54
C ILE A 337 22.81 11.97 -2.54
N ALA A 338 22.57 11.21 -3.61
CA ALA A 338 21.36 10.43 -3.81
C ALA A 338 21.13 9.43 -2.66
N TRP A 339 19.86 9.21 -2.34
CA TRP A 339 19.47 8.25 -1.31
C TRP A 339 18.03 7.78 -1.48
N PHE A 340 17.79 6.57 -0.99
CA PHE A 340 16.48 5.94 -0.90
C PHE A 340 16.39 5.24 0.46
N ASP A 341 15.36 5.57 1.22
CA ASP A 341 15.01 4.94 2.50
C ASP A 341 13.50 5.15 2.71
N LEU A 342 12.72 4.11 2.40
CA LEU A 342 11.27 4.17 2.45
C LEU A 342 10.74 4.37 3.87
N SER A 343 11.51 4.04 4.92
CA SER A 343 11.13 4.33 6.31
C SER A 343 11.00 5.85 6.57
N ARG A 344 11.71 6.65 5.76
CA ARG A 344 11.70 8.12 5.80
C ARG A 344 10.63 8.73 4.91
N GLN A 345 9.78 7.91 4.29
CA GLN A 345 8.59 8.41 3.64
C GLN A 345 7.69 9.11 4.68
N GLN A 346 7.19 10.28 4.32
CA GLN A 346 6.27 11.07 5.11
C GLN A 346 4.86 10.96 4.54
N LEU A 347 3.86 11.48 5.25
CA LEU A 347 2.48 11.50 4.77
C LEU A 347 2.38 12.15 3.39
N GLN A 348 1.75 11.43 2.46
CA GLN A 348 1.55 11.87 1.08
C GLN A 348 0.17 12.50 0.90
N PRO A 349 0.03 13.52 0.03
CA PRO A 349 -1.24 14.18 -0.18
C PRO A 349 -2.19 13.32 -1.01
N ARG A 350 -3.49 13.63 -0.96
CA ARG A 350 -4.52 12.97 -1.78
C ARG A 350 -4.33 13.29 -3.26
N ASP A 351 -4.32 14.57 -3.61
CA ASP A 351 -4.21 14.99 -5.00
C ASP A 351 -2.73 14.95 -5.43
N GLN A 352 -2.41 14.04 -6.34
CA GLN A 352 -1.10 13.89 -6.98
C GLN A 352 -1.28 13.45 -8.43
N GLY A 353 -0.39 13.94 -9.31
CA GLY A 353 -0.40 13.63 -10.73
C GLY A 353 -0.72 14.83 -11.61
N HIS A 354 -1.06 14.52 -12.86
CA HIS A 354 -1.43 15.48 -13.89
C HIS A 354 -2.95 15.53 -14.02
N SER A 355 -3.45 16.56 -14.70
CA SER A 355 -4.87 16.72 -15.02
C SER A 355 -5.79 17.05 -13.82
N LEU A 356 -5.22 17.50 -12.69
CA LEU A 356 -5.98 18.05 -11.57
C LEU A 356 -6.59 19.40 -11.96
N CYS A 357 -7.51 19.94 -11.14
CA CYS A 357 -8.13 21.24 -11.38
C CYS A 357 -8.69 21.40 -12.82
N ASP A 358 -9.55 20.49 -13.25
CA ASP A 358 -10.09 20.45 -14.62
C ASP A 358 -9.01 20.40 -15.73
N GLY A 359 -7.94 19.63 -15.54
CA GLY A 359 -6.87 19.51 -16.53
C GLY A 359 -5.77 20.57 -16.43
N CYS A 360 -5.91 21.56 -15.55
CA CYS A 360 -5.04 22.74 -15.48
C CYS A 360 -4.00 22.70 -14.34
N GLY A 361 -4.10 21.71 -13.45
CA GLY A 361 -3.26 21.56 -12.27
C GLY A 361 -2.35 20.32 -12.34
N VAL A 362 -1.14 20.47 -11.81
CA VAL A 362 -0.18 19.39 -11.59
C VAL A 362 0.29 19.46 -10.14
N ALA A 363 0.28 18.31 -9.47
CA ALA A 363 0.85 18.14 -8.14
C ALA A 363 1.82 16.95 -8.17
N GLU A 364 3.12 17.21 -8.11
CA GLU A 364 4.15 16.18 -8.30
C GLU A 364 5.27 16.30 -7.25
N VAL A 365 6.02 15.22 -7.06
CA VAL A 365 7.20 15.26 -6.20
C VAL A 365 8.31 16.07 -6.86
N CYS A 366 8.92 16.98 -6.11
CA CYS A 366 10.13 17.69 -6.51
C CYS A 366 11.28 17.30 -5.59
N THR A 367 12.40 16.87 -6.17
CA THR A 367 13.60 16.46 -5.43
C THR A 367 14.74 17.48 -5.55
N GLU A 368 14.55 18.54 -6.33
CA GLU A 368 15.54 19.61 -6.51
C GLU A 368 15.60 20.53 -5.29
N TRP A 369 14.45 20.80 -4.67
CA TRP A 369 14.30 21.57 -3.43
C TRP A 369 13.46 20.79 -2.43
N ALA A 370 13.75 20.95 -1.14
CA ALA A 370 12.90 20.45 -0.08
C ALA A 370 13.13 21.23 1.22
N TYR A 371 12.14 21.25 2.11
CA TYR A 371 12.33 21.78 3.46
C TYR A 371 12.98 20.74 4.37
N ASN A 372 12.41 19.54 4.48
CA ASN A 372 13.01 18.40 5.18
C ASN A 372 12.86 17.12 4.36
N GLY A 373 13.88 16.26 4.37
CA GLY A 373 13.87 15.02 3.61
C GLY A 373 14.43 15.22 2.21
N GLY A 374 13.95 14.42 1.25
CA GLY A 374 14.55 14.33 -0.10
C GLY A 374 13.73 14.98 -1.20
N GLY A 375 12.57 15.53 -0.85
CA GLY A 375 11.71 16.25 -1.78
C GLY A 375 10.57 16.97 -1.09
N CYS A 376 9.86 17.79 -1.86
CA CYS A 376 8.62 18.46 -1.49
C CYS A 376 7.52 18.23 -2.54
N LEU A 377 6.33 18.76 -2.28
CA LEU A 377 5.24 18.79 -3.24
C LEU A 377 5.35 20.05 -4.11
N LEU A 378 5.52 19.87 -5.40
CA LEU A 378 5.47 20.94 -6.39
C LEU A 378 4.06 21.06 -6.94
N LEU A 379 3.49 22.26 -6.79
CA LEU A 379 2.20 22.62 -7.34
C LEU A 379 2.40 23.53 -8.54
N ARG A 380 1.87 23.13 -9.69
CA ARG A 380 1.81 23.99 -10.89
C ARG A 380 0.36 24.14 -11.31
N PHE A 381 0.00 25.37 -11.66
CA PHE A 381 -1.29 25.68 -12.26
C PHE A 381 -1.07 26.52 -13.50
N THR A 382 -1.67 26.08 -14.60
CA THR A 382 -1.71 26.83 -15.86
C THR A 382 -3.11 27.41 -15.98
N PRO A 383 -3.30 28.73 -15.79
CA PRO A 383 -4.62 29.34 -15.89
C PRO A 383 -5.25 29.08 -17.26
N ASP A 384 -6.46 28.53 -17.26
CA ASP A 384 -7.28 28.44 -18.46
C ASP A 384 -7.77 29.85 -18.84
N PRO A 385 -7.40 30.40 -20.02
CA PRO A 385 -7.87 31.71 -20.47
C PRO A 385 -9.41 31.81 -20.55
N ALA A 386 -10.11 30.68 -20.73
CA ALA A 386 -11.57 30.62 -20.70
C ALA A 386 -12.16 30.67 -19.28
N LYS A 387 -11.34 30.44 -18.25
CA LYS A 387 -11.74 30.47 -16.83
C LYS A 387 -10.83 31.39 -16.00
N PRO A 388 -10.75 32.71 -16.31
CA PRO A 388 -9.81 33.64 -15.68
C PRO A 388 -10.06 33.87 -14.18
N LYS A 389 -11.21 33.43 -13.65
CA LYS A 389 -11.57 33.51 -12.22
C LYS A 389 -11.40 32.18 -11.47
N ALA A 390 -10.91 31.13 -12.13
CA ALA A 390 -10.71 29.85 -11.46
C ALA A 390 -9.68 30.00 -10.33
N SER A 391 -10.08 29.62 -9.12
CA SER A 391 -9.18 29.49 -7.97
C SER A 391 -8.83 28.01 -7.81
N PRO A 392 -7.71 27.55 -8.39
CA PRO A 392 -7.32 26.15 -8.30
C PRO A 392 -7.05 25.77 -6.85
N TYR A 393 -7.33 24.51 -6.51
CA TYR A 393 -7.02 23.96 -5.21
C TYR A 393 -6.50 22.54 -5.35
N PHE A 394 -5.66 22.14 -4.40
CA PHE A 394 -5.12 20.79 -4.31
C PHE A 394 -5.48 20.23 -2.95
N ARG A 395 -6.15 19.08 -2.91
CA ARG A 395 -6.54 18.42 -1.66
C ARG A 395 -5.33 17.72 -1.09
N LEU A 396 -4.90 18.19 0.09
CA LEU A 396 -3.81 17.56 0.81
C LEU A 396 -4.31 16.34 1.58
N PHE A 397 -5.28 16.52 2.48
CA PHE A 397 -5.75 15.45 3.35
C PHE A 397 -7.26 15.54 3.56
N THR A 398 -7.91 14.39 3.63
CA THR A 398 -9.25 14.27 4.21
C THR A 398 -9.07 13.87 5.67
N CYS A 399 -9.74 14.57 6.59
CA CYS A 399 -9.58 14.38 8.02
C CYS A 399 -10.94 14.11 8.70
N ASP A 400 -10.88 13.40 9.81
CA ASP A 400 -11.97 13.23 10.78
C ASP A 400 -11.38 13.36 12.19
N ILE A 401 -10.90 14.57 12.48
CA ILE A 401 -10.15 14.91 13.69
C ILE A 401 -11.03 15.81 14.55
N PRO A 402 -11.38 15.42 15.78
CA PRO A 402 -11.99 16.32 16.74
C PRO A 402 -11.05 17.50 17.03
N LEU A 403 -11.52 18.72 16.78
CA LEU A 403 -10.70 19.93 16.96
C LEU A 403 -11.04 20.60 18.30
N GLY A 404 -10.00 20.81 19.12
CA GLY A 404 -10.00 21.78 20.21
C GLY A 404 -9.24 23.03 19.77
N SER A 405 -8.09 23.29 20.39
CA SER A 405 -7.12 24.28 19.90
C SER A 405 -6.24 23.66 18.82
N LEU A 406 -6.06 24.38 17.70
CA LEU A 406 -5.26 23.93 16.56
C LEU A 406 -4.15 24.96 16.27
N SER A 407 -2.91 24.48 16.20
CA SER A 407 -1.78 25.25 15.68
C SER A 407 -1.40 24.72 14.31
N VAL A 408 -1.30 25.63 13.34
CA VAL A 408 -1.01 25.28 11.95
C VAL A 408 0.18 26.10 11.50
N SER A 409 1.16 25.42 10.90
CA SER A 409 2.31 26.03 10.25
C SER A 409 2.53 25.35 8.91
N TYR A 410 2.78 26.14 7.87
CA TYR A 410 3.18 25.64 6.57
C TYR A 410 4.30 26.49 6.01
N THR A 411 5.14 25.89 5.17
CA THR A 411 6.29 26.53 4.55
C THR A 411 6.24 26.22 3.07
N PHE A 412 6.43 27.24 2.23
CA PHE A 412 6.44 27.11 0.78
C PHE A 412 7.50 28.04 0.20
N GLN A 413 7.85 27.77 -1.06
CA GLN A 413 8.72 28.61 -1.86
C GLN A 413 8.09 28.78 -3.24
N VAL A 414 8.14 30.00 -3.78
CA VAL A 414 7.72 30.26 -5.15
C VAL A 414 8.83 29.81 -6.11
N TYR A 415 8.46 29.11 -7.18
CA TYR A 415 9.41 28.61 -8.16
C TYR A 415 10.27 29.75 -8.75
N PRO A 416 11.60 29.62 -8.82
CA PRO A 416 12.47 30.63 -9.43
C PRO A 416 12.09 30.83 -10.91
N GLY A 417 11.52 31.99 -11.25
CA GLY A 417 11.01 32.30 -12.59
C GLY A 417 9.49 32.49 -12.68
N CYS A 418 8.74 32.34 -11.59
CA CYS A 418 7.38 32.84 -11.54
C CYS A 418 7.39 34.38 -11.54
N SER A 419 6.87 34.99 -12.60
CA SER A 419 6.85 36.46 -12.78
C SER A 419 5.57 37.13 -12.27
N LYS A 420 4.65 36.37 -11.66
CA LYS A 420 3.35 36.86 -11.18
C LYS A 420 3.29 36.84 -9.66
N MET A 421 2.56 37.79 -9.07
CA MET A 421 2.14 37.65 -7.67
C MET A 421 1.28 36.41 -7.52
N LEU A 422 1.55 35.64 -6.47
CA LEU A 422 0.78 34.46 -6.11
C LEU A 422 0.25 34.64 -4.70
N ASP A 423 -1.07 34.60 -4.57
CA ASP A 423 -1.74 34.46 -3.28
C ASP A 423 -1.91 32.96 -3.01
N ILE A 424 -1.27 32.46 -1.95
CA ILE A 424 -1.36 31.05 -1.54
C ILE A 424 -2.00 31.01 -0.16
N ALA A 425 -3.05 30.21 -0.04
CA ALA A 425 -3.72 29.97 1.22
C ALA A 425 -3.87 28.47 1.51
N LEU A 426 -3.59 28.10 2.75
CA LEU A 426 -4.00 26.82 3.28
C LEU A 426 -5.46 26.91 3.75
N ILE A 427 -6.32 26.12 3.11
CA ILE A 427 -7.75 26.11 3.38
C ILE A 427 -8.11 24.93 4.29
N LEU A 428 -8.70 25.23 5.45
CA LEU A 428 -9.23 24.24 6.38
C LEU A 428 -10.75 24.25 6.32
N ASN A 429 -11.34 23.17 5.78
CA ASN A 429 -12.78 22.97 5.83
C ASN A 429 -13.12 22.23 7.12
N VAL A 430 -13.78 22.91 8.05
CA VAL A 430 -14.12 22.39 9.38
C VAL A 430 -15.63 22.25 9.54
N ARG A 431 -16.05 21.39 10.46
CA ARG A 431 -17.44 21.26 10.88
C ARG A 431 -17.56 21.66 12.35
N THR A 432 -18.47 22.56 12.67
CA THR A 432 -18.75 22.96 14.06
C THR A 432 -19.46 21.85 14.82
N ALA A 433 -19.55 21.98 16.15
CA ALA A 433 -20.35 21.08 16.99
C ALA A 433 -21.85 21.07 16.61
N SER A 434 -22.37 22.18 16.06
CA SER A 434 -23.75 22.27 15.53
C SER A 434 -23.92 21.62 14.15
N GLY A 435 -22.84 21.11 13.55
CA GLY A 435 -22.85 20.46 12.24
C GLY A 435 -22.68 21.40 11.05
N GLU A 436 -22.56 22.71 11.28
CA GLU A 436 -22.32 23.73 10.25
C GLU A 436 -20.93 23.58 9.64
N LYS A 437 -20.84 23.76 8.32
CA LYS A 437 -19.57 23.76 7.60
C LYS A 437 -18.99 25.18 7.63
N GLN A 438 -17.74 25.31 8.04
CA GLN A 438 -16.99 26.56 7.99
C GLN A 438 -15.69 26.35 7.22
N GLN A 439 -15.20 27.42 6.62
CA GLN A 439 -13.93 27.43 5.91
C GLN A 439 -13.02 28.45 6.58
N LEU A 440 -11.87 28.00 7.04
CA LEU A 440 -10.81 28.86 7.57
C LEU A 440 -9.72 28.97 6.50
N SER A 441 -9.32 30.19 6.20
CA SER A 441 -8.25 30.48 5.24
C SER A 441 -7.05 31.03 6.00
N LEU A 442 -5.94 30.30 5.96
CA LEU A 442 -4.65 30.76 6.45
C LEU A 442 -3.86 31.17 5.21
N GLY A 443 -3.87 32.47 4.89
CA GLY A 443 -3.28 33.03 3.67
C GLY A 443 -1.95 33.72 3.93
N VAL A 444 -1.09 33.74 2.91
CA VAL A 444 0.07 34.62 2.81
C VAL A 444 0.08 35.22 1.40
N THR A 445 0.15 36.54 1.28
CA THR A 445 0.38 37.22 -0.01
C THR A 445 1.88 37.38 -0.23
N VAL A 446 2.38 36.88 -1.36
CA VAL A 446 3.80 36.97 -1.71
C VAL A 446 3.99 37.88 -2.93
N SER A 447 4.54 39.06 -2.71
CA SER A 447 5.14 39.85 -3.77
C SER A 447 6.47 39.21 -4.17
N VAL A 448 6.72 39.03 -5.48
CA VAL A 448 8.03 38.62 -6.01
C VAL A 448 8.73 39.86 -6.57
N PRO A 449 9.58 40.58 -5.82
CA PRO A 449 10.44 41.60 -6.41
C PRO A 449 11.71 40.92 -6.96
N GLY A 450 12.26 41.49 -8.03
CA GLY A 450 13.62 41.14 -8.45
C GLY A 450 14.59 41.32 -7.29
N ASP A 451 15.24 40.23 -6.91
CA ASP A 451 16.27 40.11 -5.88
C ASP A 451 15.88 40.51 -4.44
N GLY A 452 15.48 39.50 -3.66
CA GLY A 452 15.82 39.43 -2.24
C GLY A 452 14.71 39.79 -1.25
N VAL A 453 14.29 38.77 -0.49
CA VAL A 453 13.45 38.78 0.72
C VAL A 453 11.94 38.85 0.48
N LEU A 454 11.26 37.78 0.89
CA LEU A 454 9.79 37.67 0.94
C LEU A 454 9.33 38.03 2.36
N GLU A 455 8.58 39.12 2.53
CA GLU A 455 7.83 39.38 3.78
C GLU A 455 6.42 38.78 3.66
N ALA A 456 6.03 37.97 4.64
CA ALA A 456 4.66 37.50 4.79
C ALA A 456 3.85 38.56 5.54
N LYS A 457 2.72 39.00 4.96
CA LYS A 457 1.67 39.74 5.70
C LYS A 457 0.56 38.80 6.12
#